data_AF-A0A1V5R465-F1
#
_entry.id   AF-A0A1V5R465-F1
#
_cell.length_a   1.000
_cell.length_b   1.000
_cell.length_c   1.000
_cell.angle_alpha   90.00
_cell.angle_beta   90.00
_cell.angle_gamma   90.00
#
_symmetry.space_group_name_H-M   'P 1'
#
loop_
_entity.id
_entity.type
_entity.pdbx_description
1 polymer ?
#
loop_
_entity_poly.entity_id
_entity_poly.type
_entity_poly.pdbx_seq_one_letter_code
_entity_poly.pdbx_strand_id
1 'polypeptide(L)'
;MMPLKKQSVLMHVLAVIFIHTVMAEDNQYFFQLTHNADYSLDSDKLLESFYQPIKFSKVGFSTFLKEEFNRPEYATDFIPHNLDIHVEQFLRWCNQSKQGIMHAHASFRLFTNKVKAAPYMTITPVIGITQRLPDLVQEYFVDVPVSVFAKLKKLIKRILFTAFNAHFDYFKAEPNKFLDTLANDIVEEIKSSELVQDQIDKEQLRSTLVRFLDTSIAKIVWSPLDQTDIWESFKELSHHLATLKNHEIITEDDLDDLLTTLTQRFVYFLELTGSDLSPDTLLTIETDLFSDNLTINQLPEQEEYITPKREHILKAIKTTQAKIMARSQGIITEIIPID
;
A
#
# COMPACT_ATOMS: atom_id res chain seq x y z
N MET A 1 0.57 39.24 0.09
CA MET A 1 1.68 38.25 0.01
C MET A 1 2.12 37.91 1.43
N MET A 2 1.73 36.74 1.94
CA MET A 2 2.21 36.24 3.24
C MET A 2 3.50 35.42 3.04
N PRO A 3 4.44 35.45 3.99
CA PRO A 3 5.73 34.78 3.81
C PRO A 3 5.63 33.26 3.93
N LEU A 4 6.22 32.55 2.96
CA LEU A 4 6.31 31.09 2.81
C LEU A 4 6.72 30.33 4.09
N LYS A 5 7.47 30.97 5.00
CA LYS A 5 7.85 30.36 6.30
C LYS A 5 6.67 30.14 7.26
N LYS A 6 5.57 30.91 7.16
CA LYS A 6 4.39 30.70 8.03
C LYS A 6 3.46 29.58 7.54
N GLN A 7 3.54 29.19 6.26
CA GLN A 7 2.78 28.05 5.73
C GLN A 7 3.40 26.71 6.13
N SER A 8 4.73 26.61 6.16
CA SER A 8 5.44 25.39 6.59
C SER A 8 5.20 25.02 8.06
N VAL A 9 5.13 26.01 8.96
CA VAL A 9 4.84 25.79 10.39
C VAL A 9 3.38 25.39 10.61
N LEU A 10 2.43 25.96 9.85
CA LEU A 10 1.02 25.58 9.94
C LEU A 10 0.77 24.15 9.41
N MET A 11 1.56 23.70 8.43
CA MET A 11 1.48 22.34 7.87
C MET A 11 2.12 21.29 8.77
N HIS A 12 3.22 21.62 9.47
CA HIS A 12 3.76 20.76 10.54
C HIS A 12 2.79 20.63 11.71
N VAL A 13 2.09 21.72 12.08
CA VAL A 13 1.04 21.68 13.10
C VAL A 13 -0.13 20.80 12.66
N LEU A 14 -0.51 20.78 11.37
CA LEU A 14 -1.54 19.87 10.87
C LEU A 14 -1.08 18.41 10.83
N ALA A 15 0.17 18.12 10.47
CA ALA A 15 0.72 16.75 10.53
C ALA A 15 0.82 16.22 11.97
N VAL A 16 1.18 17.07 12.94
CA VAL A 16 1.26 16.73 14.36
C VAL A 16 -0.14 16.59 14.99
N ILE A 17 -1.10 17.46 14.62
CA ILE A 17 -2.50 17.33 15.01
C ILE A 17 -3.12 16.06 14.40
N PHE A 18 -2.78 15.67 13.17
CA PHE A 18 -3.24 14.44 12.54
C PHE A 18 -2.76 13.17 13.28
N ILE A 19 -1.57 13.21 13.88
CA ILE A 19 -1.02 12.08 14.66
C ILE A 19 -1.67 11.98 16.05
N HIS A 20 -2.01 13.10 16.71
CA HIS A 20 -2.53 13.07 18.08
C HIS A 20 -4.06 13.01 18.17
N THR A 21 -4.80 13.58 17.22
CA THR A 21 -6.28 13.62 17.30
C THR A 21 -6.92 12.30 16.91
N VAL A 22 -6.29 11.52 16.01
CA VAL A 22 -6.77 10.19 15.59
C VAL A 22 -6.52 9.11 16.65
N MET A 23 -5.67 9.36 17.66
CA MET A 23 -5.36 8.39 18.72
C MET A 23 -6.08 8.67 20.05
N ALA A 24 -6.72 9.84 20.20
CA ALA A 24 -7.23 10.30 21.50
C ALA A 24 -8.76 10.22 21.67
N GLU A 25 -9.54 10.10 20.60
CA GLU A 25 -11.03 10.17 20.67
C GLU A 25 -11.75 8.84 20.39
N ASP A 26 -11.00 7.74 20.23
CA ASP A 26 -11.51 6.47 19.69
C ASP A 26 -12.20 5.53 20.72
N ASN A 27 -12.81 6.06 21.79
CA ASN A 27 -13.38 5.16 22.83
C ASN A 27 -14.74 5.53 23.45
N GLN A 28 -15.51 6.51 22.95
CA GLN A 28 -16.78 6.86 23.62
C GLN A 28 -18.05 7.04 22.77
N TYR A 29 -18.05 6.85 21.45
CA TYR A 29 -19.28 7.08 20.65
C TYR A 29 -19.72 5.94 19.72
N PHE A 30 -19.21 4.71 19.90
CA PHE A 30 -19.45 3.62 18.96
C PHE A 30 -20.78 2.85 19.09
N PHE A 31 -21.79 3.31 19.87
CA PHE A 31 -22.98 2.47 20.12
C PHE A 31 -24.38 3.07 20.00
N GLN A 32 -24.55 4.27 19.44
CA GLN A 32 -25.89 4.81 19.24
C GLN A 32 -25.98 5.53 17.91
N LEU A 33 -26.41 4.83 16.86
CA LEU A 33 -27.20 5.34 15.73
C LEU A 33 -27.47 4.18 14.74
N THR A 34 -28.21 3.18 15.19
CA THR A 34 -29.01 2.35 14.28
C THR A 34 -30.45 2.52 14.74
N HIS A 35 -31.21 3.34 14.03
CA HIS A 35 -32.65 3.14 13.82
C HIS A 35 -33.22 4.20 12.86
N ASN A 36 -33.76 3.69 11.75
CA ASN A 36 -34.81 4.25 10.89
C ASN A 36 -34.50 5.52 10.08
N ALA A 37 -34.22 5.36 8.78
CA ALA A 37 -34.52 6.35 7.76
C ALA A 37 -34.88 5.67 6.43
N ASP A 38 -35.85 6.21 5.71
CA ASP A 38 -36.27 5.83 4.35
C ASP A 38 -35.07 5.80 3.39
N TYR A 39 -34.67 4.62 2.92
CA TYR A 39 -33.36 4.40 2.28
C TYR A 39 -33.29 4.63 0.75
N SER A 40 -34.38 4.92 0.03
CA SER A 40 -34.34 4.76 -1.45
C SER A 40 -34.11 6.02 -2.28
N LEU A 41 -34.15 7.23 -1.71
CA LEU A 41 -33.96 8.48 -2.48
C LEU A 41 -32.76 9.32 -2.02
N ASP A 42 -32.26 9.06 -0.82
CA ASP A 42 -31.09 9.74 -0.24
C ASP A 42 -29.79 8.93 -0.46
N SER A 43 -29.89 7.61 -0.68
CA SER A 43 -28.77 6.73 -1.01
C SER A 43 -28.09 7.10 -2.32
N ASP A 44 -28.87 7.43 -3.36
CA ASP A 44 -28.34 7.73 -4.69
C ASP A 44 -27.61 9.07 -4.69
N LYS A 45 -28.15 10.07 -3.98
CA LYS A 45 -27.48 11.36 -3.76
C LYS A 45 -26.22 11.23 -2.91
N LEU A 46 -26.24 10.33 -1.94
CA LEU A 46 -25.08 10.01 -1.11
C LEU A 46 -23.96 9.37 -1.95
N LEU A 47 -24.29 8.37 -2.76
CA LEU A 47 -23.36 7.73 -3.68
C LEU A 47 -22.80 8.75 -4.68
N GLU A 48 -23.65 9.56 -5.30
CA GLU A 48 -23.22 10.65 -6.21
C GLU A 48 -22.23 11.63 -5.56
N SER A 49 -22.36 11.86 -4.24
CA SER A 49 -21.44 12.74 -3.51
C SER A 49 -20.02 12.17 -3.45
N PHE A 50 -19.87 10.85 -3.31
CA PHE A 50 -18.55 10.20 -3.26
C PHE A 50 -17.82 10.22 -4.61
N TYR A 51 -18.53 10.40 -5.72
CA TYR A 51 -17.91 10.52 -7.04
C TYR A 51 -17.45 11.95 -7.36
N GLN A 52 -17.76 12.93 -6.51
CA GLN A 52 -17.35 14.31 -6.75
C GLN A 52 -15.84 14.47 -6.56
N PRO A 53 -15.15 15.22 -7.45
CA PRO A 53 -13.74 15.52 -7.27
C PRO A 53 -13.48 16.26 -5.94
N ILE A 54 -12.46 15.81 -5.22
CA ILE A 54 -12.04 16.41 -3.95
C ILE A 54 -11.49 17.81 -4.22
N LYS A 55 -12.02 18.79 -3.49
CA LYS A 55 -11.51 20.15 -3.52
C LYS A 55 -10.32 20.28 -2.57
N PHE A 56 -9.09 20.19 -3.09
CA PHE A 56 -7.85 20.35 -2.33
C PHE A 56 -7.55 21.80 -1.90
N SER A 57 -8.49 22.39 -1.17
CA SER A 57 -8.34 23.62 -0.39
C SER A 57 -8.46 23.25 1.10
N LYS A 58 -8.05 24.14 2.02
CA LYS A 58 -8.20 23.87 3.46
C LYS A 58 -9.65 23.52 3.86
N VAL A 59 -10.62 24.23 3.27
CA VAL A 59 -12.04 24.00 3.52
C VAL A 59 -12.47 22.69 2.87
N GLY A 60 -12.21 22.52 1.57
CA GLY A 60 -12.66 21.33 0.84
C GLY A 60 -12.06 20.02 1.35
N PHE A 61 -10.79 20.02 1.78
CA PHE A 61 -10.17 18.85 2.41
C PHE A 61 -10.81 18.51 3.76
N SER A 62 -11.08 19.52 4.59
CA SER A 62 -11.79 19.31 5.86
C SER A 62 -13.23 18.85 5.64
N THR A 63 -13.89 19.35 4.60
CA THR A 63 -15.25 18.93 4.22
C THR A 63 -15.24 17.46 3.80
N PHE A 64 -14.37 17.07 2.86
CA PHE A 64 -14.21 15.67 2.44
C PHE A 64 -13.99 14.74 3.64
N LEU A 65 -13.04 15.06 4.52
CA LEU A 65 -12.76 14.18 5.67
C LEU A 65 -13.94 14.03 6.62
N LYS A 66 -14.64 15.14 6.92
CA LYS A 66 -15.74 15.15 7.90
C LYS A 66 -17.04 14.60 7.34
N GLU A 67 -17.35 14.95 6.10
CA GLU A 67 -18.67 14.76 5.51
C GLU A 67 -18.72 13.56 4.56
N GLU A 68 -17.58 13.06 4.06
CA GLU A 68 -17.56 11.90 3.14
C GLU A 68 -16.70 10.77 3.71
N PHE A 69 -15.40 11.00 3.93
CA PHE A 69 -14.45 9.96 4.31
C PHE A 69 -14.83 9.24 5.60
N ASN A 70 -15.35 9.95 6.60
CA ASN A 70 -15.73 9.37 7.89
C ASN A 70 -17.08 8.64 7.86
N ARG A 71 -17.84 8.69 6.77
CA ARG A 71 -19.10 7.96 6.67
C ARG A 71 -18.86 6.43 6.67
N PRO A 72 -19.72 5.65 7.32
CA PRO A 72 -19.69 4.18 7.22
C PRO A 72 -19.82 3.70 5.77
N GLU A 73 -20.74 4.29 5.01
CA GLU A 73 -21.04 3.94 3.60
C GLU A 73 -19.84 4.17 2.69
N TYR A 74 -18.98 5.12 3.03
CA TYR A 74 -17.73 5.31 2.29
C TYR A 74 -16.81 4.08 2.39
N ALA A 75 -16.78 3.40 3.55
CA ALA A 75 -16.01 2.17 3.74
C ALA A 75 -16.69 0.95 3.12
N THR A 76 -18.01 0.84 3.24
CA THR A 76 -18.76 -0.37 2.89
C THR A 76 -19.21 -0.40 1.44
N ASP A 77 -19.47 0.77 0.85
CA ASP A 77 -20.15 0.86 -0.46
C ASP A 77 -19.25 1.54 -1.50
N PHE A 78 -18.45 2.53 -1.12
CA PHE A 78 -17.59 3.23 -2.08
C PHE A 78 -16.21 2.59 -2.25
N ILE A 79 -15.44 2.45 -1.17
CA ILE A 79 -14.06 1.93 -1.21
C ILE A 79 -13.94 0.57 -1.90
N PRO A 80 -14.82 -0.42 -1.67
CA PRO A 80 -14.70 -1.74 -2.31
C PRO A 80 -14.70 -1.70 -3.84
N HIS A 81 -15.30 -0.66 -4.43
CA HIS A 81 -15.52 -0.56 -5.86
C HIS A 81 -14.71 0.58 -6.52
N ASN A 82 -14.24 1.56 -5.73
CA ASN A 82 -13.71 2.82 -6.25
C ASN A 82 -12.49 3.33 -5.47
N LEU A 83 -11.73 2.45 -4.81
CA LEU A 83 -10.54 2.81 -4.02
C LEU A 83 -9.55 3.68 -4.81
N ASP A 84 -9.38 3.39 -6.09
CA ASP A 84 -8.44 4.05 -6.97
C ASP A 84 -8.74 5.54 -7.18
N ILE A 85 -10.02 5.94 -7.22
CA ILE A 85 -10.44 7.31 -7.52
C ILE A 85 -9.82 8.32 -6.53
N HIS A 86 -10.05 8.13 -5.22
CA HIS A 86 -9.59 9.10 -4.23
C HIS A 86 -8.12 8.94 -3.88
N VAL A 87 -7.57 7.72 -3.91
CA VAL A 87 -6.12 7.52 -3.74
C VAL A 87 -5.36 8.26 -4.84
N GLU A 88 -5.78 8.10 -6.09
CA GLU A 88 -5.18 8.80 -7.22
C GLU A 88 -5.30 10.32 -7.10
N GLN A 89 -6.47 10.85 -6.74
CA GLN A 89 -6.65 12.29 -6.55
C GLN A 89 -5.69 12.86 -5.51
N PHE A 90 -5.51 12.16 -4.38
CA PHE A 90 -4.56 12.58 -3.34
C PHE A 90 -3.12 12.58 -3.85
N LEU A 91 -2.68 11.51 -4.51
CA LEU A 91 -1.31 11.39 -5.02
C LEU A 91 -1.03 12.39 -6.17
N ARG A 92 -1.99 12.59 -7.08
CA ARG A 92 -1.88 13.61 -8.12
C ARG A 92 -1.76 15.01 -7.53
N TRP A 93 -2.54 15.32 -6.49
CA TRP A 93 -2.42 16.59 -5.79
C TRP A 93 -1.05 16.73 -5.11
N CYS A 94 -0.50 15.67 -4.51
CA CYS A 94 0.85 15.67 -3.96
C CYS A 94 1.88 16.08 -5.03
N ASN A 95 1.83 15.49 -6.22
CA ASN A 95 2.75 15.80 -7.31
C ASN A 95 2.55 17.22 -7.84
N GLN A 96 1.31 17.62 -8.12
CA GLN A 96 0.99 18.95 -8.68
C GLN A 96 1.35 20.10 -7.74
N SER A 97 1.15 19.91 -6.44
CA SER A 97 1.47 20.94 -5.43
C SER A 97 2.88 20.81 -4.86
N LYS A 98 3.70 19.90 -5.40
CA LYS A 98 5.08 19.61 -4.98
C LYS A 98 5.16 19.31 -3.48
N GLN A 99 4.20 18.56 -2.95
CA GLN A 99 4.29 18.07 -1.58
C GLN A 99 5.45 17.09 -1.45
N GLY A 100 6.14 17.17 -0.33
CA GLY A 100 7.19 16.20 0.01
C GLY A 100 6.62 14.79 0.25
N ILE A 101 7.54 13.82 0.24
CA ILE A 101 7.29 12.39 0.39
C ILE A 101 6.36 12.01 1.56
N MET A 102 6.41 12.78 2.66
CA MET A 102 5.57 12.58 3.85
C MET A 102 4.07 12.73 3.57
N HIS A 103 3.66 13.49 2.56
CA HIS A 103 2.25 13.61 2.18
C HIS A 103 1.75 12.38 1.42
N ALA A 104 2.57 11.82 0.53
CA ALA A 104 2.26 10.55 -0.12
C ALA A 104 2.15 9.44 0.93
N HIS A 105 3.09 9.40 1.89
CA HIS A 105 3.05 8.48 3.03
C HIS A 105 1.76 8.63 3.85
N ALA A 106 1.38 9.86 4.20
CA ALA A 106 0.14 10.13 4.93
C ALA A 106 -1.12 9.71 4.13
N SER A 107 -1.10 9.90 2.81
CA SER A 107 -2.20 9.49 1.92
C SER A 107 -2.36 7.97 1.93
N PHE A 108 -1.28 7.20 1.74
CA PHE A 108 -1.35 5.74 1.84
C PHE A 108 -1.81 5.30 3.21
N ARG A 109 -1.30 5.88 4.29
CA ARG A 109 -1.74 5.54 5.65
C ARG A 109 -3.24 5.78 5.85
N LEU A 110 -3.76 6.91 5.36
CA LEU A 110 -5.17 7.25 5.43
C LEU A 110 -6.05 6.20 4.75
N PHE A 111 -5.73 5.85 3.51
CA PHE A 111 -6.50 4.88 2.75
C PHE A 111 -6.30 3.45 3.22
N THR A 112 -5.12 3.06 3.71
CA THR A 112 -4.91 1.76 4.38
C THR A 112 -5.87 1.59 5.55
N ASN A 113 -6.03 2.60 6.39
CA ASN A 113 -6.98 2.55 7.50
C ASN A 113 -8.44 2.43 7.02
N LYS A 114 -8.79 3.09 5.92
CA LYS A 114 -10.14 2.97 5.36
C LYS A 114 -10.40 1.62 4.73
N VAL A 115 -9.44 1.05 3.99
CA VAL A 115 -9.51 -0.31 3.44
C VAL A 115 -9.64 -1.33 4.58
N LYS A 116 -8.97 -1.14 5.72
CA LYS A 116 -9.17 -1.98 6.92
C LYS A 116 -10.63 -1.99 7.42
N ALA A 117 -11.36 -0.90 7.26
CA ALA A 117 -12.77 -0.81 7.61
C ALA A 117 -13.72 -1.39 6.54
N ALA A 118 -13.27 -1.55 5.29
CA ALA A 118 -14.07 -2.14 4.22
C ALA A 118 -14.26 -3.65 4.42
N PRO A 119 -15.45 -4.24 4.22
CA PRO A 119 -15.65 -5.69 4.41
C PRO A 119 -14.94 -6.54 3.36
N TYR A 120 -14.89 -6.05 2.12
CA TYR A 120 -14.23 -6.68 0.98
C TYR A 120 -13.72 -5.61 0.00
N MET A 121 -13.03 -6.06 -1.03
CA MET A 121 -12.59 -5.26 -2.17
C MET A 121 -12.95 -6.01 -3.46
N THR A 122 -13.46 -5.32 -4.47
CA THR A 122 -13.42 -5.85 -5.83
C THR A 122 -12.01 -5.68 -6.39
N ILE A 123 -11.61 -6.57 -7.30
CA ILE A 123 -10.24 -6.55 -7.82
C ILE A 123 -9.95 -5.35 -8.73
N THR A 124 -10.95 -4.88 -9.48
CA THR A 124 -10.83 -3.79 -10.47
C THR A 124 -10.19 -2.51 -9.91
N PRO A 125 -10.66 -1.91 -8.80
CA PRO A 125 -10.02 -0.72 -8.25
C PRO A 125 -8.61 -0.99 -7.69
N VAL A 126 -8.32 -2.22 -7.22
CA VAL A 126 -6.97 -2.58 -6.75
C VAL A 126 -6.00 -2.67 -7.92
N ILE A 127 -6.40 -3.28 -9.04
CA ILE A 127 -5.65 -3.26 -10.30
C ILE A 127 -5.44 -1.82 -10.77
N GLY A 128 -6.52 -1.04 -10.83
CA GLY A 128 -6.51 0.32 -11.34
C GLY A 128 -5.50 1.21 -10.61
N ILE A 129 -5.49 1.18 -9.28
CA ILE A 129 -4.50 1.97 -8.53
C ILE A 129 -3.09 1.40 -8.68
N THR A 130 -2.90 0.07 -8.62
CA THR A 130 -1.59 -0.57 -8.70
C THR A 130 -0.90 -0.28 -10.04
N GLN A 131 -1.66 -0.31 -11.14
CA GLN A 131 -1.18 0.06 -12.47
C GLN A 131 -0.67 1.49 -12.55
N ARG A 132 -1.32 2.44 -11.87
CA ARG A 132 -1.02 3.88 -11.94
C ARG A 132 0.03 4.33 -10.93
N LEU A 133 0.35 3.50 -9.94
CA LEU A 133 1.34 3.82 -8.91
C LEU A 133 2.70 4.26 -9.48
N PRO A 134 3.30 3.63 -10.50
CA PRO A 134 4.55 4.10 -11.08
C PRO A 134 4.52 5.59 -11.43
N ASP A 135 3.53 6.03 -12.17
CA ASP A 135 3.38 7.44 -12.57
C ASP A 135 3.12 8.38 -11.37
N LEU A 136 2.51 7.85 -10.31
CA LEU A 136 2.10 8.63 -9.14
C LEU A 136 3.21 8.77 -8.09
N VAL A 137 4.11 7.78 -7.95
CA VAL A 137 5.09 7.76 -6.85
C VAL A 137 6.55 7.61 -7.28
N GLN A 138 6.85 7.30 -8.54
CA GLN A 138 8.22 7.03 -8.98
C GLN A 138 9.19 8.18 -8.66
N GLU A 139 8.74 9.44 -8.75
CA GLU A 139 9.56 10.61 -8.41
C GLU A 139 10.13 10.58 -6.98
N TYR A 140 9.45 9.91 -6.05
CA TYR A 140 9.93 9.74 -4.67
C TYR A 140 11.01 8.66 -4.55
N PHE A 141 11.06 7.72 -5.49
CA PHE A 141 11.95 6.57 -5.44
C PHE A 141 13.18 6.72 -6.34
N VAL A 142 13.21 7.66 -7.29
CA VAL A 142 14.41 7.93 -8.09
C VAL A 142 15.61 8.22 -7.19
N ASP A 143 16.56 7.29 -7.16
CA ASP A 143 17.85 7.52 -6.54
C ASP A 143 18.75 8.31 -7.49
N VAL A 144 19.51 9.25 -6.93
CA VAL A 144 20.70 9.81 -7.60
C VAL A 144 21.91 9.10 -6.98
N PRO A 145 22.24 7.86 -7.39
CA PRO A 145 23.15 6.96 -6.69
C PRO A 145 24.58 7.52 -6.56
N VAL A 146 25.01 8.32 -7.53
CA VAL A 146 26.34 8.95 -7.52
C VAL A 146 26.43 10.12 -6.52
N SER A 147 25.31 10.66 -6.06
CA SER A 147 25.32 11.88 -5.23
C SER A 147 25.45 11.60 -3.73
N VAL A 148 24.92 10.50 -3.19
CA VAL A 148 24.84 10.30 -1.73
C VAL A 148 26.23 10.08 -1.15
N PHE A 149 27.02 9.14 -1.68
CA PHE A 149 28.41 8.95 -1.25
C PHE A 149 29.28 10.18 -1.51
N ALA A 150 29.08 10.89 -2.62
CA ALA A 150 29.82 12.12 -2.91
C ALA A 150 29.48 13.24 -1.91
N LYS A 151 28.20 13.37 -1.53
CA LYS A 151 27.71 14.34 -0.54
C LYS A 151 28.16 13.97 0.87
N LEU A 152 28.08 12.69 1.27
CA LEU A 152 28.63 12.17 2.54
C LEU A 152 30.14 12.41 2.62
N LYS A 153 30.88 12.10 1.56
CA LYS A 153 32.33 12.38 1.49
C LYS A 153 32.62 13.87 1.63
N LYS A 154 31.82 14.74 1.01
CA LYS A 154 31.95 16.20 1.15
C LYS A 154 31.63 16.66 2.57
N LEU A 155 30.60 16.10 3.20
CA LEU A 155 30.20 16.38 4.58
C LEU A 155 31.31 15.98 5.55
N ILE A 156 31.79 14.73 5.49
CA ILE A 156 32.88 14.22 6.34
C ILE A 156 34.13 15.07 6.15
N LYS A 157 34.52 15.38 4.91
CA LYS A 157 35.68 16.26 4.64
C LYS A 157 35.54 17.64 5.30
N ARG A 158 34.35 18.23 5.26
CA ARG A 158 34.06 19.52 5.90
C ARG A 158 34.21 19.44 7.42
N ILE A 159 33.67 18.40 8.04
CA ILE A 159 33.75 18.20 9.50
C ILE A 159 35.21 18.01 9.91
N LEU A 160 35.95 17.11 9.23
CA LEU A 160 37.37 16.89 9.47
C LEU A 160 38.15 18.20 9.35
N PHE A 161 37.97 18.94 8.26
CA PHE A 161 38.68 20.20 8.04
C PHE A 161 38.36 21.25 9.12
N THR A 162 37.09 21.34 9.54
CA THR A 162 36.66 22.29 10.58
C THR A 162 37.26 21.93 11.93
N ALA A 163 37.19 20.65 12.32
CA ALA A 163 37.73 20.17 13.59
C ALA A 163 39.24 20.32 13.66
N PHE A 164 39.96 19.96 12.60
CA PHE A 164 41.42 20.12 12.55
C PHE A 164 41.84 21.58 12.55
N ASN A 165 41.13 22.49 11.87
CA ASN A 165 41.49 23.90 11.90
C ASN A 165 41.18 24.57 13.25
N ALA A 166 40.06 24.23 13.88
CA ALA A 166 39.63 24.87 15.12
C ALA A 166 40.32 24.31 16.37
N HIS A 167 40.68 23.02 16.35
CA HIS A 167 41.10 22.28 17.54
C HIS A 167 42.41 21.49 17.32
N PHE A 168 43.29 21.96 16.44
CA PHE A 168 44.57 21.27 16.16
C PHE A 168 45.45 21.09 17.40
N ASP A 169 45.51 22.10 18.26
CA ASP A 169 46.33 22.03 19.47
C ASP A 169 45.72 21.06 20.50
N TYR A 170 44.39 20.90 20.51
CA TYR A 170 43.74 19.86 21.30
C TYR A 170 44.09 18.47 20.79
N PHE A 171 44.11 18.26 19.47
CA PHE A 171 44.59 17.01 18.87
C PHE A 171 46.03 16.68 19.26
N LYS A 172 46.93 17.67 19.32
CA LYS A 172 48.33 17.44 19.77
C LYS A 172 48.41 17.00 21.23
N ALA A 173 47.57 17.59 22.09
CA ALA A 173 47.61 17.35 23.53
C ALA A 173 46.92 16.04 23.93
N GLU A 174 45.75 15.75 23.36
CA GLU A 174 44.93 14.57 23.68
C GLU A 174 44.36 13.91 22.40
N PRO A 175 45.18 13.20 21.60
CA PRO A 175 44.77 12.67 20.30
C PRO A 175 43.55 11.75 20.36
N ASN A 176 43.50 10.84 21.33
CA ASN A 176 42.41 9.87 21.44
C ASN A 176 41.08 10.56 21.75
N LYS A 177 41.06 11.49 22.72
CA LYS A 177 39.82 12.21 23.05
C LYS A 177 39.36 13.13 21.92
N PHE A 178 40.29 13.74 21.20
CA PHE A 178 39.97 14.49 19.97
C PHE A 178 39.31 13.58 18.93
N LEU A 179 39.89 12.41 18.65
CA LEU A 179 39.34 11.46 17.68
C LEU A 179 37.97 10.93 18.09
N ASP A 180 37.77 10.64 19.38
CA ASP A 180 36.47 10.22 19.92
C ASP A 180 35.41 11.33 19.77
N THR A 181 35.77 12.57 20.08
CA THR A 181 34.89 13.73 19.92
C THR A 181 34.54 13.95 18.45
N LEU A 182 35.53 13.92 17.57
CA LEU A 182 35.35 14.07 16.12
C LEU A 182 34.50 12.94 15.53
N ALA A 183 34.66 11.71 15.99
CA ALA A 183 33.83 10.60 15.56
C ALA A 183 32.36 10.81 15.97
N ASN A 184 32.12 11.27 17.19
CA ASN A 184 30.76 11.61 17.66
C ASN A 184 30.15 12.76 16.84
N ASP A 185 30.93 13.81 16.55
CA ASP A 185 30.48 14.94 15.72
C ASP A 185 30.12 14.49 14.30
N ILE A 186 30.92 13.59 13.71
CA ILE A 186 30.62 13.00 12.40
C ILE A 186 29.30 12.21 12.45
N VAL A 187 29.11 11.38 13.48
CA VAL A 187 27.90 10.57 13.62
C VAL A 187 26.66 11.44 13.78
N GLU A 188 26.70 12.44 14.66
CA GLU A 188 25.56 13.34 14.92
C GLU A 188 25.23 14.21 13.70
N GLU A 189 26.23 14.71 12.98
CA GLU A 189 26.01 15.49 11.76
C GLU A 189 25.48 14.61 10.60
N ILE A 190 25.90 13.34 10.52
CA ILE A 190 25.35 12.40 9.53
C ILE A 190 23.89 12.08 9.86
N LYS A 191 23.56 11.77 11.12
CA LYS A 191 22.19 11.49 11.56
C LYS A 191 21.24 12.67 11.31
N SER A 192 21.73 13.90 11.50
CA SER A 192 20.95 15.12 11.28
C SER A 192 20.99 15.61 9.82
N SER A 193 21.72 14.93 8.94
CA SER A 193 21.79 15.32 7.52
C SER A 193 20.50 14.94 6.78
N GLU A 194 20.08 15.84 5.88
CA GLU A 194 18.94 15.62 4.98
C GLU A 194 19.08 14.31 4.16
N LEU A 195 20.30 13.83 3.94
CA LEU A 195 20.56 12.60 3.18
C LEU A 195 20.06 11.33 3.87
N VAL A 196 20.26 11.25 5.20
CA VAL A 196 19.80 10.10 5.98
C VAL A 196 18.29 10.18 6.15
N GLN A 197 17.76 11.39 6.38
CA GLN A 197 16.32 11.60 6.49
C GLN A 197 15.58 11.25 5.20
N ASP A 198 16.08 11.66 4.03
CA ASP A 198 15.48 11.33 2.73
C ASP A 198 15.39 9.81 2.52
N GLN A 199 16.43 9.06 2.89
CA GLN A 199 16.43 7.60 2.79
C GLN A 199 15.45 6.95 3.77
N ILE A 200 15.41 7.43 5.02
CA ILE A 200 14.43 6.98 6.01
C ILE A 200 12.99 7.22 5.50
N ASP A 201 12.72 8.39 4.97
CA ASP A 201 11.39 8.75 4.48
C ASP A 201 10.99 7.91 3.25
N LYS A 202 11.95 7.58 2.37
CA LYS A 202 11.74 6.65 1.23
C LYS A 202 11.35 5.26 1.71
N GLU A 203 12.10 4.70 2.67
CA GLU A 203 11.79 3.38 3.25
C GLU A 203 10.43 3.38 3.96
N GLN A 204 10.10 4.45 4.69
CA GLN A 204 8.80 4.59 5.34
C GLN A 204 7.65 4.65 4.33
N LEU A 205 7.83 5.40 3.23
CA LEU A 205 6.86 5.44 2.14
C LEU A 205 6.68 4.04 1.53
N ARG A 206 7.77 3.35 1.20
CA ARG A 206 7.73 1.98 0.66
C ARG A 206 6.98 1.04 1.58
N SER A 207 7.36 0.98 2.86
CA SER A 207 6.69 0.12 3.84
C SER A 207 5.19 0.42 3.96
N THR A 208 4.80 1.70 3.88
CA THR A 208 3.39 2.09 3.95
C THR A 208 2.62 1.77 2.68
N LEU A 209 3.26 1.91 1.51
CA LEU A 209 2.74 1.50 0.21
C LEU A 209 2.51 -0.02 0.17
N VAL A 210 3.50 -0.81 0.57
CA VAL A 210 3.41 -2.28 0.60
C VAL A 210 2.29 -2.71 1.53
N ARG A 211 2.19 -2.12 2.73
CA ARG A 211 1.07 -2.38 3.65
C ARG A 211 -0.28 -2.00 3.06
N PHE A 212 -0.37 -0.90 2.31
CA PHE A 212 -1.59 -0.49 1.61
C PHE A 212 -2.02 -1.55 0.59
N LEU A 213 -1.08 -2.00 -0.25
CA LEU A 213 -1.33 -3.03 -1.26
C LEU A 213 -1.71 -4.37 -0.61
N ASP A 214 -0.92 -4.84 0.36
CA ASP A 214 -1.17 -6.08 1.10
C ASP A 214 -2.57 -6.09 1.73
N THR A 215 -2.93 -5.01 2.43
CA THR A 215 -4.26 -4.87 3.06
C THR A 215 -5.38 -4.88 2.02
N SER A 216 -5.15 -4.29 0.84
CA SER A 216 -6.13 -4.24 -0.24
C SER A 216 -6.30 -5.61 -0.91
N ILE A 217 -5.18 -6.29 -1.18
CA ILE A 217 -5.14 -7.63 -1.78
C ILE A 217 -5.81 -8.66 -0.87
N ALA A 218 -5.51 -8.63 0.44
CA ALA A 218 -6.08 -9.54 1.42
C ALA A 218 -7.62 -9.48 1.50
N LYS A 219 -8.25 -8.43 0.97
CA LYS A 219 -9.70 -8.22 0.96
C LYS A 219 -10.37 -8.49 -0.38
N ILE A 220 -9.62 -8.81 -1.43
CA ILE A 220 -10.17 -9.05 -2.77
C ILE A 220 -11.21 -10.17 -2.74
N VAL A 221 -12.37 -9.95 -3.34
CA VAL A 221 -13.37 -11.00 -3.58
C VAL A 221 -13.60 -11.06 -5.09
N TRP A 222 -13.48 -12.27 -5.63
CA TRP A 222 -13.88 -12.58 -7.00
C TRP A 222 -15.31 -13.11 -7.00
N SER A 223 -16.05 -12.76 -8.04
CA SER A 223 -17.38 -13.29 -8.29
C SER A 223 -17.27 -14.54 -9.18
N PRO A 224 -17.83 -15.70 -8.79
CA PRO A 224 -17.84 -16.89 -9.64
C PRO A 224 -18.72 -16.73 -10.89
N LEU A 225 -19.47 -15.64 -11.00
CA LEU A 225 -20.22 -15.29 -12.21
C LEU A 225 -19.29 -14.77 -13.33
N ASP A 226 -18.13 -14.22 -12.97
CA ASP A 226 -17.19 -13.58 -13.90
C ASP A 226 -16.06 -14.53 -14.32
N GLN A 227 -16.36 -15.81 -14.55
CA GLN A 227 -15.37 -16.90 -14.66
C GLN A 227 -14.23 -16.64 -15.65
N THR A 228 -14.51 -15.92 -16.74
CA THR A 228 -13.51 -15.57 -17.77
C THR A 228 -12.47 -14.59 -17.23
N ASP A 229 -12.85 -13.67 -16.34
CA ASP A 229 -12.02 -12.55 -15.92
C ASP A 229 -11.31 -12.81 -14.58
N ILE A 230 -11.73 -13.84 -13.83
CA ILE A 230 -11.15 -14.16 -12.51
C ILE A 230 -9.65 -14.45 -12.60
N TRP A 231 -9.25 -15.32 -13.53
CA TRP A 231 -7.84 -15.67 -13.69
C TRP A 231 -7.05 -14.56 -14.38
N GLU A 232 -7.63 -13.88 -15.35
CA GLU A 232 -6.99 -12.74 -16.02
C GLU A 232 -6.71 -11.60 -15.04
N SER A 233 -7.66 -11.27 -14.16
CA SER A 233 -7.46 -10.23 -13.13
C SER A 233 -6.39 -10.61 -12.10
N PHE A 234 -6.28 -11.90 -11.74
CA PHE A 234 -5.15 -12.39 -10.92
C PHE A 234 -3.81 -12.15 -11.62
N LYS A 235 -3.70 -12.54 -12.90
CA LYS A 235 -2.47 -12.35 -13.70
C LYS A 235 -2.14 -10.87 -13.89
N GLU A 236 -3.14 -10.04 -14.15
CA GLU A 236 -2.99 -8.60 -14.34
C GLU A 236 -2.47 -7.92 -13.07
N LEU A 237 -3.06 -8.21 -11.92
CA LEU A 237 -2.59 -7.66 -10.65
C LEU A 237 -1.16 -8.13 -10.34
N SER A 238 -0.88 -9.42 -10.54
CA SER A 238 0.47 -9.98 -10.37
C SER A 238 1.51 -9.29 -11.27
N HIS A 239 1.14 -9.00 -12.52
CA HIS A 239 1.99 -8.28 -13.46
C HIS A 239 2.27 -6.85 -12.99
N HIS A 240 1.25 -6.12 -12.53
CA HIS A 240 1.43 -4.75 -12.05
C HIS A 240 2.28 -4.68 -10.77
N LEU A 241 2.18 -5.67 -9.87
CA LEU A 241 3.09 -5.79 -8.74
C LEU A 241 4.54 -5.94 -9.20
N ALA A 242 4.80 -6.79 -10.21
CA ALA A 242 6.13 -6.92 -10.80
C ALA A 242 6.61 -5.61 -11.46
N THR A 243 5.70 -4.84 -12.08
CA THR A 243 6.02 -3.50 -12.60
C THR A 243 6.54 -2.59 -11.50
N LEU A 244 5.95 -2.59 -10.30
CA LEU A 244 6.45 -1.77 -9.18
C LEU A 244 7.89 -2.11 -8.80
N LYS A 245 8.25 -3.40 -8.81
CA LYS A 245 9.63 -3.86 -8.56
C LYS A 245 10.57 -3.41 -9.66
N ASN A 246 10.15 -3.52 -10.92
CA ASN A 246 10.95 -3.06 -12.08
C ASN A 246 11.21 -1.55 -12.06
N HIS A 247 10.33 -0.78 -11.43
CA HIS A 247 10.49 0.67 -11.21
C HIS A 247 11.21 1.00 -9.89
N GLU A 248 11.74 0.01 -9.16
CA GLU A 248 12.44 0.16 -7.87
C GLU A 248 11.59 0.83 -6.77
N ILE A 249 10.26 0.78 -6.92
CA ILE A 249 9.30 1.32 -5.94
C ILE A 249 9.18 0.37 -4.75
N ILE A 250 9.15 -0.93 -5.03
CA ILE A 250 9.20 -2.02 -4.04
C ILE A 250 10.44 -2.88 -4.25
N THR A 251 10.87 -3.60 -3.23
CA THR A 251 11.97 -4.56 -3.30
C THR A 251 11.52 -5.91 -3.84
N GLU A 252 12.46 -6.85 -4.01
CA GLU A 252 12.12 -8.23 -4.39
C GLU A 252 11.39 -8.97 -3.27
N ASP A 253 11.77 -8.75 -2.01
CA ASP A 253 11.10 -9.33 -0.83
C ASP A 253 9.67 -8.80 -0.71
N ASP A 254 9.47 -7.49 -0.89
CA ASP A 254 8.12 -6.88 -0.90
C ASP A 254 7.22 -7.50 -1.98
N LEU A 255 7.78 -7.79 -3.16
CA LEU A 255 7.04 -8.42 -4.25
C LEU A 255 6.65 -9.86 -3.88
N ASP A 256 7.57 -10.63 -3.29
CA ASP A 256 7.27 -12.00 -2.88
C ASP A 256 6.17 -12.07 -1.83
N ASP A 257 6.20 -11.18 -0.83
CA ASP A 257 5.16 -11.05 0.19
C ASP A 257 3.80 -10.74 -0.44
N LEU A 258 3.74 -9.75 -1.35
CA LEU A 258 2.50 -9.36 -2.02
C LEU A 258 1.93 -10.46 -2.92
N LEU A 259 2.79 -11.20 -3.64
CA LEU A 259 2.38 -12.36 -4.43
C LEU A 259 1.92 -13.52 -3.56
N THR A 260 2.51 -13.69 -2.38
CA THR A 260 2.06 -14.66 -1.38
C THR A 260 0.66 -14.33 -0.89
N THR A 261 0.40 -13.07 -0.50
CA THR A 261 -0.96 -12.63 -0.10
C THR A 261 -1.96 -12.82 -1.24
N LEU A 262 -1.61 -12.45 -2.48
CA LEU A 262 -2.46 -12.63 -3.66
C LEU A 262 -2.78 -14.11 -3.91
N THR A 263 -1.77 -14.97 -3.81
CA THR A 263 -1.91 -16.44 -3.96
C THR A 263 -2.85 -17.02 -2.92
N GLN A 264 -2.63 -16.70 -1.64
CA GLN A 264 -3.49 -17.20 -0.56
C GLN A 264 -4.92 -16.71 -0.71
N ARG A 265 -5.11 -15.47 -1.17
CA ARG A 265 -6.45 -14.93 -1.40
C ARG A 265 -7.16 -15.63 -2.55
N PHE A 266 -6.45 -15.95 -3.62
CA PHE A 266 -6.99 -16.72 -4.74
C PHE A 266 -7.34 -18.16 -4.34
N VAL A 267 -6.48 -18.81 -3.56
CA VAL A 267 -6.76 -20.13 -2.97
C VAL A 267 -8.03 -20.08 -2.11
N TYR A 268 -8.18 -19.08 -1.25
CA TYR A 268 -9.38 -18.89 -0.44
C TYR A 268 -10.65 -18.76 -1.31
N PHE A 269 -10.58 -18.03 -2.42
CA PHE A 269 -11.68 -17.94 -3.38
C PHE A 269 -12.05 -19.31 -3.97
N LEU A 270 -11.07 -20.09 -4.43
CA LEU A 270 -11.31 -21.45 -4.95
C LEU A 270 -11.92 -22.36 -3.88
N GLU A 271 -11.49 -22.25 -2.64
CA GLU A 271 -12.03 -23.05 -1.53
C GLU A 271 -13.48 -22.71 -1.21
N LEU A 272 -13.84 -21.43 -1.26
CA LEU A 272 -15.16 -20.91 -0.92
C LEU A 272 -16.19 -21.12 -2.04
N THR A 273 -15.86 -20.74 -3.27
CA THR A 273 -16.81 -20.69 -4.41
C THR A 273 -16.37 -21.52 -5.61
N GLY A 274 -15.26 -22.27 -5.51
CA GLY A 274 -14.74 -23.03 -6.64
C GLY A 274 -15.70 -24.08 -7.20
N SER A 275 -16.67 -24.57 -6.40
CA SER A 275 -17.69 -25.53 -6.86
C SER A 275 -18.68 -24.95 -7.87
N ASP A 276 -18.70 -23.62 -8.03
CA ASP A 276 -19.53 -22.92 -8.99
C ASP A 276 -18.77 -22.56 -10.27
N LEU A 277 -17.47 -22.86 -10.34
CA LEU A 277 -16.65 -22.70 -11.53
C LEU A 277 -16.82 -23.86 -12.51
N SER A 278 -16.70 -23.55 -13.80
CA SER A 278 -16.70 -24.56 -14.85
C SER A 278 -15.40 -25.39 -14.82
N PRO A 279 -15.44 -26.68 -15.21
CA PRO A 279 -14.24 -27.49 -15.39
C PRO A 279 -13.24 -26.87 -16.38
N ASP A 280 -13.74 -26.20 -17.42
CA ASP A 280 -12.92 -25.54 -18.43
C ASP A 280 -12.12 -24.38 -17.82
N THR A 281 -12.74 -23.56 -16.96
CA THR A 281 -12.04 -22.49 -16.23
C THR A 281 -10.91 -23.05 -15.37
N LEU A 282 -11.15 -24.13 -14.63
CA LEU A 282 -10.12 -24.76 -13.80
C LEU A 282 -8.98 -25.35 -14.64
N LEU A 283 -9.29 -25.93 -15.80
CA LEU A 283 -8.30 -26.46 -16.72
C LEU A 283 -7.44 -25.33 -17.32
N THR A 284 -8.03 -24.18 -17.66
CA THR A 284 -7.29 -23.00 -18.12
C THR A 284 -6.31 -22.52 -17.07
N ILE A 285 -6.75 -22.38 -15.81
CA ILE A 285 -5.87 -21.98 -14.71
C ILE A 285 -4.73 -23.00 -14.54
N GLU A 286 -5.07 -24.30 -14.49
CA GLU A 286 -4.09 -25.37 -14.34
C GLU A 286 -3.05 -25.35 -15.47
N THR A 287 -3.48 -25.15 -16.71
CA THR A 287 -2.60 -25.07 -17.88
C THR A 287 -1.66 -23.87 -17.80
N ASP A 288 -2.20 -22.69 -17.44
CA ASP A 288 -1.41 -21.47 -17.31
C ASP A 288 -0.36 -21.58 -16.19
N LEU A 289 -0.64 -22.29 -15.11
CA LEU A 289 0.30 -22.50 -14.00
C LEU A 289 1.60 -23.22 -14.41
N PHE A 290 1.59 -23.97 -15.51
CA PHE A 290 2.78 -24.58 -16.08
C PHE A 290 3.47 -23.70 -17.13
N SER A 291 2.95 -22.51 -17.41
CA SER A 291 3.62 -21.50 -18.24
C SER A 291 4.71 -20.78 -17.45
N ASP A 292 5.90 -20.66 -18.03
CA ASP A 292 7.01 -19.87 -17.46
C ASP A 292 6.76 -18.35 -17.47
N ASN A 293 5.66 -17.91 -18.10
CA ASN A 293 5.33 -16.49 -18.26
C ASN A 293 4.63 -15.88 -17.04
N LEU A 294 4.18 -16.70 -16.08
CA LEU A 294 3.53 -16.20 -14.87
C LEU A 294 4.54 -15.63 -13.89
N THR A 295 4.31 -14.42 -13.40
CA THR A 295 5.17 -13.77 -12.40
C THR A 295 5.37 -14.64 -11.15
N ILE A 296 4.31 -15.32 -10.68
CA ILE A 296 4.39 -16.22 -9.50
C ILE A 296 5.31 -17.42 -9.70
N ASN A 297 5.64 -17.78 -10.96
CA ASN A 297 6.56 -18.87 -11.28
C ASN A 297 8.01 -18.38 -11.44
N GLN A 298 8.21 -17.06 -11.59
CA GLN A 298 9.51 -16.46 -11.86
C GLN A 298 10.29 -16.16 -10.58
N LEU A 299 9.60 -16.06 -9.43
CA LEU A 299 10.23 -15.87 -8.13
C LEU A 299 10.32 -17.22 -7.40
N PRO A 300 11.55 -17.72 -7.13
CA PRO A 300 11.72 -18.92 -6.32
C PRO A 300 11.37 -18.62 -4.86
N GLU A 301 10.84 -19.61 -4.15
CA GLU A 301 10.65 -19.52 -2.69
C GLU A 301 12.02 -19.34 -2.00
N GLN A 302 12.09 -18.46 -1.01
CA GLN A 302 13.34 -18.12 -0.34
C GLN A 302 13.79 -19.20 0.64
N GLU A 303 12.85 -19.86 1.31
CA GLU A 303 13.13 -20.89 2.30
C GLU A 303 13.13 -22.30 1.72
N GLU A 304 14.13 -23.08 2.14
CA GLU A 304 14.20 -24.50 1.84
C GLU A 304 12.98 -25.22 2.45
N TYR A 305 12.35 -26.11 1.67
CA TYR A 305 11.17 -26.91 2.06
C TYR A 305 9.82 -26.19 2.17
N ILE A 306 9.73 -24.91 1.79
CA ILE A 306 8.43 -24.26 1.63
C ILE A 306 7.72 -24.75 0.37
N THR A 307 6.40 -24.89 0.46
CA THR A 307 5.55 -25.25 -0.68
C THR A 307 5.47 -24.08 -1.65
N PRO A 308 5.83 -24.25 -2.93
CA PRO A 308 5.76 -23.16 -3.90
C PRO A 308 4.35 -22.58 -4.05
N LYS A 309 4.24 -21.27 -4.28
CA LYS A 309 2.96 -20.55 -4.55
C LYS A 309 2.11 -21.24 -5.62
N ARG A 310 2.76 -21.72 -6.70
CA ARG A 310 2.11 -22.55 -7.75
C ARG A 310 1.44 -23.81 -7.19
N GLU A 311 2.12 -24.53 -6.29
CA GLU A 311 1.60 -25.77 -5.72
C GLU A 311 0.39 -25.55 -4.81
N HIS A 312 0.35 -24.41 -4.09
CA HIS A 312 -0.83 -24.00 -3.33
C HIS A 312 -2.06 -23.89 -4.23
N ILE A 313 -1.95 -23.20 -5.38
CA ILE A 313 -3.06 -23.05 -6.34
C ILE A 313 -3.43 -24.42 -6.94
N LEU A 314 -2.47 -25.23 -7.37
CA LEU A 314 -2.73 -26.57 -7.92
C LEU A 314 -3.48 -27.48 -6.93
N LYS A 315 -3.12 -27.43 -5.64
CA LYS A 315 -3.82 -28.20 -4.60
C LYS A 315 -5.26 -27.73 -4.42
N ALA A 316 -5.49 -26.41 -4.46
CA ALA A 316 -6.83 -25.83 -4.38
C ALA A 316 -7.69 -26.22 -5.59
N ILE A 317 -7.12 -26.21 -6.80
CA ILE A 317 -7.79 -26.66 -8.04
C ILE A 317 -8.22 -28.13 -7.91
N LYS A 318 -7.30 -29.04 -7.52
CA LYS A 318 -7.62 -30.46 -7.35
C LYS A 318 -8.73 -30.71 -6.34
N THR A 319 -8.70 -29.98 -5.22
CA THR A 319 -9.75 -30.02 -4.19
C THR A 319 -11.09 -29.56 -4.78
N THR A 320 -11.07 -28.51 -5.59
CA THR A 320 -12.25 -27.96 -6.26
C THR A 320 -12.83 -28.92 -7.29
N GLN A 321 -11.99 -29.52 -8.14
CA GLN A 321 -12.39 -30.53 -9.12
C GLN A 321 -13.07 -31.73 -8.42
N ALA A 322 -12.52 -32.19 -7.29
CA ALA A 322 -13.13 -33.25 -6.49
C ALA A 322 -14.52 -32.86 -5.94
N LYS A 323 -14.68 -31.62 -5.45
CA LYS A 323 -15.99 -31.09 -5.00
C LYS A 323 -17.01 -31.07 -6.15
N ILE A 324 -16.61 -30.61 -7.34
CA ILE A 324 -17.47 -30.59 -8.53
C ILE A 324 -17.90 -32.00 -8.92
N MET A 325 -16.97 -32.96 -8.93
CA MET A 325 -17.27 -34.37 -9.25
C MET A 325 -18.21 -35.02 -8.22
N ALA A 326 -18.01 -34.75 -6.93
CA ALA A 326 -18.89 -35.25 -5.88
C ALA A 326 -20.31 -34.67 -6.01
N ARG A 327 -20.44 -33.39 -6.38
CA ARG A 327 -21.73 -32.72 -6.64
C ARG A 327 -22.44 -33.33 -7.84
N SER A 328 -21.74 -33.58 -8.95
CA SER A 328 -22.34 -34.19 -10.15
C SER A 328 -22.79 -35.63 -9.94
N GLN A 329 -22.20 -36.34 -8.97
CA GLN A 329 -22.61 -37.68 -8.55
C GLN A 329 -23.70 -37.68 -7.47
N GLY A 330 -24.16 -36.50 -7.03
CA GLY A 330 -25.18 -36.38 -5.98
C GLY A 330 -24.69 -36.74 -4.57
N ILE A 331 -23.36 -36.79 -4.37
CA ILE A 331 -22.75 -37.07 -3.05
C ILE A 331 -22.83 -35.83 -2.15
N ILE A 332 -22.73 -34.63 -2.74
CA ILE A 332 -22.91 -33.34 -2.06
C ILE A 332 -24.15 -32.67 -2.64
N THR A 333 -25.16 -32.42 -1.80
CA THR A 333 -26.47 -31.92 -2.24
C THR A 333 -26.75 -30.46 -1.90
N GLU A 334 -26.15 -29.86 -0.86
CA GLU A 334 -26.39 -28.46 -0.48
C GLU A 334 -25.15 -27.77 0.13
N ILE A 335 -25.04 -26.46 -0.11
CA ILE A 335 -24.15 -25.54 0.59
C ILE A 335 -24.85 -25.22 1.92
N ILE A 336 -24.27 -25.62 3.05
CA ILE A 336 -24.66 -25.03 4.34
C ILE A 336 -24.19 -23.57 4.29
N PRO A 337 -25.10 -22.57 4.36
CA PRO A 337 -24.67 -21.20 4.56
C PRO A 337 -23.95 -21.17 5.91
N ILE A 338 -22.68 -20.78 5.91
CA ILE A 338 -21.98 -20.46 7.15
C ILE A 338 -22.55 -19.11 7.57
N ASP A 339 -23.43 -19.13 8.58
CA ASP A 339 -23.93 -17.94 9.29
C ASP A 339 -22.79 -17.14 9.95
#